data_AF-A0A965FVS5-F1
#
_entry.id   AF-A0A965FVS5-F1
#
_cell.length_a   1.000
_cell.length_b   1.000
_cell.length_c   1.000
_cell.angle_alpha   90.00
_cell.angle_beta   90.00
_cell.angle_gamma   90.00
#
_symmetry.space_group_name_H-M   'P 1'
#
loop_
_entity.id
_entity.type
_entity.pdbx_description
1 polymer ?
#
loop_
_entity_poly.entity_id
_entity_poly.type
_entity_poly.pdbx_seq_one_letter_code
_entity_poly.pdbx_strand_id
1 'polypeptide(L)'
;MVTVLTGADAVAAGYKHFPNLMNFTNRSGAGILKPERPVLAHGRVRFVGETVAMVVAETAAQAQDAVEAIRVEYRDLPVVVDAEDALQPDAPQLHSDVPGNLTLEWDTGDAAAVAQAFKQAAHVTRLKVVSPRVVPSPMEPRAAVCVPDGDRLHCYLTTQTP
;
A
#
# COMPACT_ATOMS: atom_id res chain seq x y z
N MET A 1 11.03 30.51 1.60
CA MET A 1 11.98 29.38 1.64
C MET A 1 11.32 28.18 0.99
N VAL A 2 12.05 27.36 0.22
CA VAL A 2 11.55 26.12 -0.40
C VAL A 2 12.49 24.98 -0.04
N THR A 3 11.95 23.88 0.47
CA THR A 3 12.69 22.67 0.82
C THR A 3 12.07 21.47 0.11
N VAL A 4 12.90 20.61 -0.47
CA VAL A 4 12.47 19.34 -1.07
C VAL A 4 13.02 18.20 -0.21
N LEU A 5 12.13 17.29 0.18
CA LEU A 5 12.43 16.08 0.96
C LEU A 5 12.17 14.84 0.10
N THR A 6 13.07 13.88 0.17
CA THR A 6 13.07 12.66 -0.64
C THR A 6 13.01 11.41 0.24
N GLY A 7 12.88 10.23 -0.38
CA GLY A 7 13.03 8.97 0.33
C GLY A 7 14.36 8.85 1.10
N ALA A 8 15.45 9.45 0.61
CA ALA A 8 16.73 9.44 1.32
C ALA A 8 16.67 10.25 2.62
N ASP A 9 16.02 11.42 2.60
CA ASP A 9 15.81 12.25 3.78
C ASP A 9 14.92 11.54 4.81
N ALA A 10 13.87 10.85 4.34
CA ALA A 10 13.00 10.05 5.20
C ALA A 10 13.77 8.94 5.93
N VAL A 11 14.63 8.21 5.20
CA VAL A 11 15.49 7.17 5.78
C VAL A 11 16.49 7.77 6.77
N ALA A 12 17.14 8.89 6.43
CA ALA A 12 18.10 9.56 7.30
C ALA A 12 17.46 10.09 8.60
N ALA A 13 16.20 10.55 8.52
CA ALA A 13 15.41 10.97 9.68
C ALA A 13 14.85 9.79 10.51
N GLY A 14 15.07 8.55 10.07
CA GLY A 14 14.58 7.34 10.76
C GLY A 14 13.08 7.10 10.60
N TYR A 15 12.42 7.77 9.64
CA TYR A 15 11.02 7.46 9.32
C TYR A 15 10.93 6.05 8.74
N LYS A 16 10.09 5.23 9.38
CA LYS A 16 9.80 3.87 8.92
C LYS A 16 8.55 3.83 8.07
N HIS A 17 8.10 2.63 7.75
CA HIS A 17 6.89 2.37 7.01
C HIS A 17 5.61 2.70 7.81
N PHE A 18 4.51 2.92 7.08
CA PHE A 18 3.19 2.99 7.71
C PHE A 18 2.87 1.69 8.46
N PRO A 19 2.27 1.74 9.67
CA PRO A 19 1.92 0.55 10.41
C PRO A 19 0.78 -0.19 9.69
N ASN A 20 1.00 -1.45 9.34
CA ASN A 20 -0.06 -2.34 8.90
C ASN A 20 -0.65 -3.05 10.13
N LEU A 21 -1.85 -2.63 10.52
CA LEU A 21 -2.55 -3.08 11.74
C LEU A 21 -3.24 -4.45 11.58
N MET A 22 -3.26 -5.03 10.37
CA MET A 22 -3.87 -6.34 10.15
C MET A 22 -3.01 -7.43 10.78
N ASN A 23 -3.62 -8.25 11.64
CA ASN A 23 -2.97 -9.39 12.28
C ASN A 23 -3.78 -10.66 12.00
N PHE A 24 -3.54 -11.25 10.83
CA PHE A 24 -4.12 -12.53 10.45
C PHE A 24 -3.05 -13.62 10.53
N THR A 25 -3.49 -14.81 10.92
CA THR A 25 -2.69 -16.03 10.85
C THR A 25 -3.08 -16.78 9.58
N ASN A 26 -2.10 -17.14 8.76
CA ASN A 26 -2.31 -17.90 7.53
C ASN A 26 -2.69 -19.36 7.83
N ARG A 27 -3.00 -20.12 6.78
CA ARG A 27 -3.36 -21.54 6.86
C ARG A 27 -2.29 -22.41 7.55
N SER A 28 -1.01 -22.06 7.44
CA SER A 28 0.09 -22.80 8.07
C SER A 28 0.38 -22.38 9.52
N GLY A 29 -0.40 -21.47 10.10
CA GLY A 29 -0.17 -20.95 11.45
C GLY A 29 0.86 -19.79 11.51
N ALA A 30 1.41 -19.34 10.38
CA ALA A 30 2.34 -18.22 10.32
C ALA A 30 1.58 -16.88 10.20
N GLY A 31 2.19 -15.79 10.67
CA GLY A 31 1.60 -14.46 10.53
C GLY A 31 1.59 -13.95 9.08
N ILE A 32 0.68 -13.03 8.78
CA ILE A 32 0.66 -12.26 7.53
C ILE A 32 2.02 -11.61 7.24
N LEU A 33 2.50 -11.77 6.01
CA LEU A 33 3.68 -11.03 5.53
C LEU A 33 3.26 -9.60 5.18
N LYS A 34 3.93 -8.62 5.79
CA LYS A 34 3.61 -7.20 5.65
C LYS A 34 4.70 -6.53 4.81
N PRO A 35 4.46 -6.28 3.52
CA PRO A 35 5.47 -5.66 2.67
C PRO A 35 5.84 -4.28 3.20
N GLU A 36 7.13 -3.93 3.11
CA GLU A 36 7.61 -2.59 3.42
C GLU A 36 6.92 -1.52 2.54
N ARG A 37 6.43 -0.46 3.19
CA ARG A 37 5.77 0.69 2.54
C ARG A 37 6.35 2.00 3.07
N PRO A 38 7.41 2.54 2.45
CA PRO A 38 8.07 3.74 2.95
C PRO A 38 7.16 4.97 2.82
N VAL A 39 7.39 5.98 3.66
CA VAL A 39 6.62 7.25 3.64
C VAL A 39 6.85 8.05 2.35
N LEU A 40 8.06 7.95 1.80
CA LEU A 40 8.45 8.43 0.48
C LEU A 40 9.21 7.30 -0.20
N ALA A 41 8.90 7.00 -1.46
CA ALA A 41 9.56 5.94 -2.22
C ALA A 41 11.07 6.12 -2.22
N HIS A 42 11.80 5.02 -2.01
CA HIS A 42 13.25 5.01 -1.99
C HIS A 42 13.78 3.84 -2.82
N GLY A 43 14.67 4.12 -3.77
CA GLY A 43 15.28 3.15 -4.68
C GLY A 43 14.37 2.62 -5.80
N ARG A 44 13.06 2.45 -5.57
CA ARG A 44 12.07 2.02 -6.57
C ARG A 44 10.67 2.51 -6.23
N VAL A 45 9.87 2.77 -7.26
CA VAL A 45 8.41 2.91 -7.17
C VAL A 45 7.74 1.59 -7.55
N ARG A 46 6.53 1.35 -7.04
CA ARG A 46 5.79 0.09 -7.16
C ARG A 46 4.41 0.28 -7.78
N PHE A 47 3.87 1.50 -7.75
CA PHE A 47 2.58 1.81 -8.38
C PHE A 47 2.54 3.27 -8.84
N VAL A 48 1.68 3.55 -9.81
CA VAL A 48 1.43 4.92 -10.28
C VAL A 48 0.77 5.73 -9.17
N GLY A 49 1.37 6.87 -8.82
CA GLY A 49 0.91 7.74 -7.73
C GLY A 49 1.59 7.48 -6.39
N GLU A 50 2.61 6.62 -6.32
CA GLU A 50 3.45 6.50 -5.13
C GLU A 50 4.27 7.78 -4.92
N THR A 51 4.25 8.32 -3.70
CA THR A 51 4.91 9.60 -3.38
C THR A 51 6.43 9.44 -3.41
N VAL A 52 7.12 10.22 -4.24
CA VAL A 52 8.58 10.16 -4.39
C VAL A 52 9.33 11.31 -3.70
N ALA A 53 8.67 12.45 -3.52
CA ALA A 53 9.22 13.63 -2.88
C ALA A 53 8.11 14.45 -2.22
N MET A 54 8.49 15.30 -1.25
CA MET A 54 7.61 16.25 -0.56
C MET A 54 8.24 17.65 -0.61
N VAL A 55 7.43 18.66 -0.94
CA VAL A 55 7.86 20.05 -0.97
C VAL A 55 7.27 20.79 0.23
N VAL A 56 8.11 21.56 0.92
CA VAL A 56 7.73 22.47 2.00
C VAL A 56 8.05 23.90 1.57
N ALA A 57 7.07 24.79 1.62
CA ALA A 57 7.23 26.20 1.25
C ALA A 57 6.37 27.13 2.13
N GLU A 58 6.60 28.44 2.04
CA GLU A 58 5.83 29.44 2.81
C GLU A 58 4.42 29.66 2.27
N THR A 59 4.19 29.34 0.98
CA THR A 59 2.89 29.49 0.33
C THR A 59 2.57 28.29 -0.56
N ALA A 60 1.28 28.04 -0.78
CA ALA A 60 0.81 26.98 -1.67
C ALA A 60 1.30 27.18 -3.11
N ALA A 61 1.34 28.43 -3.61
CA ALA A 61 1.84 28.73 -4.95
C ALA A 61 3.31 28.36 -5.11
N GLN A 62 4.16 28.75 -4.13
CA GLN A 62 5.57 28.35 -4.14
C GLN A 62 5.77 26.83 -4.08
N ALA A 63 4.96 26.13 -3.28
CA ALA A 63 5.03 24.68 -3.20
C ALA A 63 4.66 24.02 -4.53
N GLN A 64 3.62 24.53 -5.21
CA GLN A 64 3.20 24.05 -6.52
C GLN A 64 4.28 24.29 -7.58
N ASP A 65 4.80 25.52 -7.67
CA ASP A 65 5.85 25.84 -8.64
C ASP A 65 7.10 24.97 -8.44
N ALA A 66 7.47 24.73 -7.18
CA ALA A 66 8.61 23.90 -6.84
C ALA A 66 8.38 22.42 -7.13
N VAL A 67 7.17 21.87 -6.91
CA VAL A 67 6.89 20.46 -7.22
C VAL A 67 6.92 20.20 -8.73
N GLU A 68 6.40 21.12 -9.54
CA GLU A 68 6.43 21.03 -11.00
C GLU A 68 7.86 21.16 -11.57
N ALA A 69 8.77 21.81 -10.84
CA ALA A 69 10.17 21.93 -11.22
C ALA A 69 11.00 20.65 -10.95
N ILE A 70 10.48 19.69 -10.17
CA ILE A 70 11.18 18.44 -9.86
C ILE A 70 11.26 17.57 -11.11
N ARG A 71 12.46 17.10 -11.44
CA ARG A 71 12.69 16.08 -12.47
C ARG A 71 13.07 14.77 -11.80
N VAL A 72 12.40 13.70 -12.18
CA VAL A 72 12.70 12.34 -11.70
C VAL A 72 13.01 11.46 -12.89
N GLU A 73 14.17 10.81 -12.85
CA GLU A 73 14.58 9.84 -13.86
C GLU A 73 14.27 8.43 -13.36
N TYR A 74 13.58 7.66 -14.19
CA TYR A 74 13.22 6.28 -13.89
C TYR A 74 13.91 5.33 -14.84
N ARG A 75 14.26 4.16 -14.32
CA ARG A 75 14.51 2.97 -15.14
C ARG A 75 13.32 2.05 -14.99
N ASP A 76 12.66 1.78 -16.11
CA ASP A 76 11.50 0.90 -16.12
C ASP A 76 11.86 -0.51 -15.65
N LEU A 77 10.93 -1.11 -14.91
CA LEU A 77 10.98 -2.48 -14.44
C LEU A 77 9.75 -3.23 -14.97
N PRO A 78 9.81 -4.57 -15.13
CA PRO A 78 8.64 -5.35 -15.48
C PRO A 78 7.50 -5.13 -14.47
N VAL A 79 6.28 -5.02 -14.99
CA VAL A 79 5.07 -4.69 -14.23
C VAL A 79 4.14 -5.90 -14.17
N VAL A 80 3.45 -6.06 -13.06
CA VAL A 80 2.32 -6.99 -12.92
C VAL A 80 1.15 -6.25 -12.27
N VAL A 81 -0.04 -6.33 -12.87
CA VAL A 81 -1.24 -5.60 -12.43
C VAL A 81 -2.41 -6.51 -12.05
N ASP A 82 -2.31 -7.79 -12.41
CA ASP A 82 -3.29 -8.82 -12.05
C ASP A 82 -2.77 -9.66 -10.88
N ALA A 83 -3.67 -10.05 -9.97
CA ALA A 83 -3.31 -10.80 -8.77
C ALA A 83 -2.99 -12.27 -9.04
N GLU A 84 -3.65 -12.91 -10.01
CA GLU A 84 -3.36 -14.29 -10.42
C GLU A 84 -2.02 -14.35 -11.17
N ASP A 85 -1.75 -13.35 -12.02
CA ASP A 85 -0.46 -13.22 -12.73
C ASP A 85 0.70 -12.95 -11.76
N ALA A 86 0.48 -12.18 -10.70
CA ALA A 86 1.51 -11.87 -9.70
C ALA A 86 2.01 -13.10 -8.92
N LEU A 87 1.24 -14.19 -8.91
CA LEU A 87 1.57 -15.45 -8.25
C LEU A 87 2.29 -16.44 -9.16
N GLN A 88 2.46 -16.13 -10.47
CA GLN A 88 3.14 -17.02 -11.38
C GLN A 88 4.64 -17.11 -11.07
N PRO A 89 5.31 -18.25 -11.33
CA PRO A 89 6.73 -18.43 -11.00
C PRO A 89 7.70 -17.43 -11.66
N ASP A 90 7.31 -16.86 -12.80
CA ASP A 90 8.07 -15.88 -13.59
C ASP A 90 7.61 -14.43 -13.36
N ALA A 91 6.65 -14.21 -12.46
CA ALA A 91 6.17 -12.88 -12.12
C ALA A 91 7.28 -12.00 -11.52
N PRO A 92 7.29 -10.69 -11.79
CA PRO A 92 8.26 -9.79 -11.19
C PRO A 92 8.10 -9.75 -9.66
N GLN A 93 9.22 -9.88 -8.94
CA GLN A 93 9.23 -9.76 -7.49
C GLN A 93 9.05 -8.31 -7.04
N LEU A 94 7.95 -8.01 -6.35
CA LEU A 94 7.64 -6.66 -5.89
C LEU A 94 8.32 -6.27 -4.57
N HIS A 95 8.44 -7.24 -3.65
CA HIS A 95 8.83 -7.01 -2.27
C HIS A 95 9.77 -8.15 -1.84
N SER A 96 11.03 -7.83 -1.52
CA SER A 96 12.02 -8.85 -1.12
C SER A 96 11.64 -9.56 0.18
N ASP A 97 10.86 -8.90 1.03
CA ASP A 97 10.28 -9.39 2.28
C ASP A 97 8.96 -10.17 2.09
N VAL A 98 8.44 -10.25 0.85
CA VAL A 98 7.26 -11.05 0.49
C VAL A 98 7.56 -11.92 -0.74
N PRO A 99 8.26 -13.05 -0.56
CA PRO A 99 8.61 -13.95 -1.66
C PRO A 99 7.37 -14.47 -2.40
N GLY A 100 7.41 -14.46 -3.74
CA GLY A 100 6.31 -14.97 -4.57
C GLY A 100 5.05 -14.09 -4.53
N ASN A 101 5.16 -12.85 -4.06
CA ASN A 101 4.09 -11.84 -4.02
C ASN A 101 2.82 -12.27 -3.22
N LEU A 102 2.90 -13.34 -2.42
CA LEU A 102 1.81 -13.84 -1.58
C LEU A 102 1.95 -13.31 -0.14
N THR A 103 1.06 -12.41 0.24
CA THR A 103 1.06 -11.82 1.60
C THR A 103 0.35 -12.71 2.62
N LEU A 104 -0.75 -13.35 2.20
CA LEU A 104 -1.62 -14.14 3.04
C LEU A 104 -2.38 -15.17 2.19
N GLU A 105 -2.31 -16.43 2.61
CA GLU A 105 -3.27 -17.47 2.22
C GLU A 105 -4.08 -17.84 3.46
N TRP A 106 -5.40 -17.68 3.39
CA TRP A 106 -6.29 -17.83 4.53
C TRP A 106 -7.56 -18.59 4.13
N ASP A 107 -7.96 -19.53 4.96
CA ASP A 107 -9.18 -20.30 4.84
C ASP A 107 -9.92 -20.39 6.19
N THR A 108 -11.21 -20.72 6.11
CA THR A 108 -12.06 -20.98 7.28
C THR A 108 -13.17 -21.95 6.93
N GLY A 109 -13.72 -22.61 7.94
CA GLY A 109 -14.79 -23.60 7.79
C GLY A 109 -14.29 -25.05 7.69
N ASP A 110 -15.20 -25.97 7.36
CA ASP A 110 -14.93 -27.41 7.28
C ASP A 110 -14.79 -27.86 5.83
N ALA A 111 -13.54 -27.91 5.37
CA ALA A 111 -13.20 -28.36 4.01
C ALA A 111 -13.66 -29.80 3.72
N ALA A 112 -13.68 -30.69 4.72
CA ALA A 112 -14.08 -32.08 4.53
C ALA A 112 -15.60 -32.20 4.35
N ALA A 113 -16.38 -31.52 5.19
CA ALA A 113 -17.83 -31.46 5.07
C ALA A 113 -18.26 -30.82 3.74
N VAL A 114 -17.62 -29.73 3.34
CA VAL A 114 -17.87 -29.07 2.03
C VAL A 114 -17.56 -30.03 0.88
N ALA A 115 -16.39 -30.69 0.89
CA ALA A 115 -16.02 -31.64 -0.16
C ALA A 115 -17.01 -32.81 -0.26
N GLN A 116 -17.52 -33.29 0.87
CA GLN A 116 -18.52 -34.34 0.90
C GLN A 116 -19.87 -33.87 0.34
N ALA A 117 -20.30 -32.66 0.68
CA ALA A 117 -21.52 -32.06 0.14
C ALA A 117 -21.45 -31.91 -1.39
N PHE A 118 -20.32 -31.46 -1.93
CA PHE A 118 -20.11 -31.37 -3.38
C PHE A 118 -20.17 -32.73 -4.09
N LYS A 119 -19.67 -33.81 -3.47
CA LYS A 119 -19.75 -35.17 -4.04
C LYS A 119 -21.18 -35.72 -4.11
N GLN A 120 -22.04 -35.30 -3.19
CA GLN A 120 -23.42 -35.79 -3.07
C GLN A 120 -24.45 -34.90 -3.79
N ALA A 121 -24.03 -33.73 -4.28
CA ALA A 121 -24.92 -32.78 -4.90
C ALA A 121 -25.50 -33.32 -6.22
N ALA A 122 -26.82 -33.21 -6.40
CA ALA A 122 -27.48 -33.58 -7.65
C ALA A 122 -27.03 -32.69 -8.83
N HIS A 123 -26.68 -31.43 -8.53
CA HIS A 123 -26.19 -30.46 -9.51
C HIS A 123 -25.09 -29.60 -8.90
N VAL A 124 -24.07 -29.30 -9.70
CA VAL A 124 -22.97 -28.40 -9.33
C VAL A 124 -22.87 -27.31 -10.39
N THR A 125 -22.93 -26.05 -9.96
CA THR A 125 -22.72 -24.87 -10.83
C THR A 125 -21.46 -24.15 -10.41
N ARG A 126 -20.67 -23.68 -11.39
CA ARG A 126 -19.45 -22.90 -11.15
C ARG A 126 -19.56 -21.56 -11.86
N LEU A 127 -19.16 -20.49 -11.17
CA LEU A 127 -19.12 -19.13 -11.69
C LEU A 127 -17.80 -18.47 -11.31
N LYS A 128 -17.22 -17.69 -12.22
CA LYS A 128 -16.15 -16.72 -11.91
C LYS A 128 -16.81 -15.34 -11.78
N VAL A 129 -16.72 -14.74 -10.59
CA VAL A 129 -17.24 -13.39 -10.32
C VAL A 129 -16.05 -12.48 -10.04
N VAL A 130 -15.98 -11.35 -10.71
CA VAL A 130 -15.00 -10.31 -10.45
C VAL A 130 -15.68 -9.19 -9.67
N SER A 131 -15.21 -8.92 -8.45
CA SER A 131 -15.55 -7.70 -7.73
C SER A 131 -14.59 -6.60 -8.19
N PRO A 132 -15.04 -5.60 -8.97
CA PRO A 132 -14.14 -4.61 -9.53
C PRO A 132 -13.52 -3.75 -8.44
N ARG A 133 -12.32 -3.26 -8.70
CA ARG A 133 -11.70 -2.23 -7.85
C ARG A 133 -12.51 -0.94 -7.96
N VAL A 134 -13.00 -0.46 -6.82
CA VAL A 134 -13.68 0.84 -6.67
C VAL A 134 -12.96 1.70 -5.64
N VAL A 135 -13.21 2.99 -5.66
CA VAL A 135 -12.66 3.95 -4.69
C VAL A 135 -13.81 4.64 -3.95
N PRO A 136 -13.73 4.85 -2.61
CA PRO A 136 -14.82 5.46 -1.84
C PRO A 136 -15.18 6.90 -2.22
N SER A 137 -14.22 7.67 -2.76
CA SER A 137 -14.39 9.06 -3.21
C SER A 137 -15.18 9.97 -2.26
N PRO A 138 -14.72 10.18 -1.01
CA PRO A 138 -15.37 11.13 -0.11
C PRO A 138 -15.34 12.56 -0.69
N MET A 139 -16.39 13.34 -0.43
CA MET A 139 -16.48 14.74 -0.89
C MET A 139 -15.40 15.63 -0.29
N GLU A 140 -14.96 15.34 0.94
CA GLU A 140 -13.80 15.95 1.58
C GLU A 140 -12.54 15.08 1.33
N PRO A 141 -11.49 15.61 0.68
CA PRO A 141 -10.22 14.91 0.52
C PRO A 141 -9.48 14.72 1.84
N ARG A 142 -8.51 13.80 1.85
CA ARG A 142 -7.62 13.64 3.01
C ARG A 142 -6.76 14.89 3.19
N ALA A 143 -6.74 15.42 4.41
CA ALA A 143 -5.90 16.55 4.79
C ALA A 143 -5.40 16.39 6.24
N ALA A 144 -4.27 17.03 6.52
CA ALA A 144 -3.70 17.13 7.85
C ALA A 144 -3.14 18.53 8.06
N VAL A 145 -3.41 19.12 9.22
CA VAL A 145 -2.77 20.36 9.68
C VAL A 145 -2.15 20.08 11.03
N CYS A 146 -0.84 20.26 11.14
CA CYS A 146 -0.09 20.04 12.37
C CYS A 146 0.50 21.38 12.84
N VAL A 147 0.14 21.81 14.05
CA VAL A 147 0.53 23.09 14.64
C VAL A 147 1.42 22.83 15.87
N PRO A 148 2.72 23.13 15.80
CA PRO A 148 3.58 23.09 16.98
C PRO A 148 3.15 24.13 18.02
N ASP A 149 3.17 23.74 19.30
CA ASP A 149 2.82 24.58 20.44
C ASP A 149 3.74 24.25 21.62
N GLY A 150 4.86 24.97 21.72
CA GLY A 150 5.91 24.66 22.69
C GLY A 150 6.52 23.27 22.46
N ASP A 151 6.34 22.38 23.42
CA ASP A 151 6.75 20.96 23.36
C ASP A 151 5.67 20.02 22.79
N ARG A 152 4.53 20.57 22.37
CA ARG A 152 3.38 19.83 21.84
C ARG A 152 3.23 20.01 20.34
N LEU A 153 2.49 19.08 19.74
CA LEU A 153 2.03 19.16 18.36
C LEU A 153 0.51 18.92 18.34
N HIS A 154 -0.27 19.90 17.91
CA HIS A 154 -1.71 19.76 17.71
C HIS A 154 -1.98 19.33 16.27
N CYS A 155 -2.59 18.16 16.08
CA CYS A 155 -2.86 17.60 14.76
C CYS A 155 -4.36 17.59 14.47
N TYR A 156 -4.78 18.32 13.44
CA TYR A 156 -6.13 18.29 12.89
C TYR A 156 -6.12 17.34 11.69
N LEU A 157 -6.79 16.20 11.81
CA LEU A 157 -6.70 15.09 10.85
C LEU A 157 -8.09 14.66 10.37
N THR A 158 -8.22 14.39 9.07
CA THR A 158 -9.37 13.64 8.52
C THR A 158 -9.18 12.13 8.78
N THR A 159 -9.29 11.71 10.04
CA THR A 159 -9.07 10.31 10.49
C THR A 159 -10.33 9.67 11.05
N GLN A 160 -10.49 8.36 10.83
CA GLN A 160 -11.56 7.55 11.45
C GLN A 160 -11.12 6.91 12.77
N THR A 161 -9.84 7.05 13.12
CA THR A 161 -9.21 6.53 14.34
C THR A 161 -8.31 7.64 14.92
N PRO A 162 -8.89 8.61 15.67
CA PRO A 162 -8.14 9.72 16.25
C PRO A 162 -7.21 9.30 17.39
#